data_AF-A0A2P6NAG4-F1
#
_entry.id   AF-A0A2P6NAG4-F1
#
_cell.length_a   1.000
_cell.length_b   1.000
_cell.length_c   1.000
_cell.angle_alpha   90.00
_cell.angle_beta   90.00
_cell.angle_gamma   90.00
#
_symmetry.space_group_name_H-M   'P 1'
#
loop_
_entity.id
_entity.type
_entity.pdbx_description
1 polymer ?
#
loop_
_entity_poly.entity_id
_entity_poly.type
_entity_poly.pdbx_seq_one_letter_code
_entity_poly.pdbx_strand_id
1 'polypeptide(L)'
;MKSTLLFLFGLLCIVSGEVYGIDYAPRRGVNGTCPTYEDVFADLQLLKPITQQIRIYNMQDCNQGNFTLRAAQQLGLKVFIGIQNAPLDIFYWNMHILYEMEQAFGVSNIITGAAVGTESLFRRDMNVTTVNQRIFEFKNFCAQNNFTFPVGYADTSEYLLGNPRLNETADLLMVNVFPYYSKTHFPNEQDTSSIDFTIKRYNDIRAAFPNQTIYIGETGWSTYNNDSGYDGITVQSWYLKQVGCRTYAQNIPVFFFEAFDQPSRIAGASNGLQEGYWGIFTDNRVPKYNFTFTCPGVVIPTTYTVSSYSHPPTVQPVSTTIAAACHTLYTSATCRTASENPTNVNASLVTSTLNYVCGQHPEYCTDINNNGQYSTCSPVQKVSYVMNQFYQQFYSQQGNAACQFGGLGTIVVDGDITSRCHQMYLGSICRTSSESPVQLNATKVASAVEYVCGNNPSFCKELSPGGAYYQCNTAQQATYAMNQFYGYYSVSQGTAACKFNGVGFLQATQIAKSSTSTTATSVQNTAVKQCPQ
;
A
#
# COMPACT_ATOMS: atom_id res chain seq x y z
N MET A 1 71.96 15.82 -29.48
CA MET A 1 71.15 15.89 -28.24
C MET A 1 70.21 17.07 -28.33
N LYS A 2 68.94 16.85 -28.72
CA LYS A 2 67.88 17.87 -28.62
C LYS A 2 66.83 17.30 -27.67
N SER A 3 66.72 17.91 -26.50
CA SER A 3 65.78 17.53 -25.45
C SER A 3 64.38 17.99 -25.85
N THR A 4 63.47 17.04 -26.01
CA THR A 4 62.04 17.32 -26.20
C THR A 4 61.42 17.53 -24.83
N LEU A 5 61.13 18.79 -24.48
CA LEU A 5 60.35 19.12 -23.30
C LEU A 5 58.87 18.86 -23.63
N LEU A 6 58.34 17.74 -23.16
CA LEU A 6 56.93 17.40 -23.26
C LEU A 6 56.18 18.16 -22.16
N PHE A 7 55.54 19.28 -22.50
CA PHE A 7 54.59 19.95 -21.60
C PHE A 7 53.30 19.12 -21.54
N LEU A 8 53.15 18.33 -20.49
CA LEU A 8 51.88 17.72 -20.12
C LEU A 8 50.99 18.83 -19.52
N PHE A 9 50.15 19.45 -20.35
CA PHE A 9 49.00 20.19 -19.83
C PHE A 9 47.97 19.16 -19.36
N GLY A 10 48.06 18.78 -18.09
CA GLY A 10 46.96 18.10 -17.42
C GLY A 10 45.77 19.06 -17.36
N LEU A 11 44.75 18.81 -18.18
CA LEU A 11 43.42 19.34 -17.91
C LEU A 11 42.96 18.73 -16.57
N LEU A 12 43.20 19.45 -15.48
CA LEU A 12 42.41 19.28 -14.27
C LEU A 12 40.99 19.70 -14.63
N CYS A 13 40.14 18.73 -15.02
CA CYS A 13 38.70 18.94 -15.00
C CYS A 13 38.35 19.32 -13.56
N ILE A 14 38.08 20.60 -13.33
CA ILE A 14 37.48 21.09 -12.09
C ILE A 14 36.03 20.58 -12.15
N VAL A 15 35.82 19.36 -11.70
CA VAL A 15 34.47 18.81 -11.55
C VAL A 15 33.84 19.51 -10.34
N SER A 16 32.67 20.13 -10.54
CA SER A 16 31.82 20.58 -9.44
C SER A 16 31.57 19.40 -8.51
N GLY A 17 31.83 19.58 -7.22
CA GLY A 17 31.62 18.56 -6.21
C GLY A 17 30.16 18.16 -6.13
N GLU A 18 29.93 16.86 -6.11
CA GLU A 18 28.62 16.24 -5.88
C GLU A 18 28.55 15.80 -4.42
N VAL A 19 27.35 15.51 -3.93
CA VAL A 19 27.13 14.77 -2.66
C VAL A 19 26.75 13.34 -3.02
N TYR A 20 27.28 12.35 -2.29
CA TYR A 20 27.06 10.93 -2.55
C TYR A 20 25.58 10.59 -2.73
N GLY A 21 24.75 10.96 -1.74
CA GLY A 21 23.31 10.83 -1.79
C GLY A 21 22.58 11.91 -0.99
N ILE A 22 21.31 12.12 -1.28
CA ILE A 22 20.43 13.04 -0.54
C ILE A 22 19.16 12.32 -0.11
N ASP A 23 18.73 12.51 1.13
CA ASP A 23 17.44 12.04 1.61
C ASP A 23 16.29 12.85 1.01
N TYR A 24 15.24 12.16 0.57
CA TYR A 24 14.07 12.74 -0.08
C TYR A 24 12.79 12.31 0.64
N ALA A 25 11.99 13.30 1.00
CA ALA A 25 10.63 13.14 1.48
C ALA A 25 9.68 13.93 0.55
N PRO A 26 8.47 13.42 0.29
CA PRO A 26 7.68 13.86 -0.85
C PRO A 26 6.66 14.94 -0.45
N ARG A 27 6.33 15.05 0.84
CA ARG A 27 5.25 15.89 1.36
C ARG A 27 5.55 17.38 1.19
N ARG A 28 4.52 18.14 0.86
CA ARG A 28 4.59 19.57 0.55
C ARG A 28 3.71 20.42 1.45
N GLY A 29 4.11 21.66 1.68
CA GLY A 29 3.29 22.66 2.36
C GLY A 29 3.11 22.39 3.86
N VAL A 30 2.53 23.38 4.55
CA VAL A 30 2.30 23.33 6.00
C VAL A 30 1.36 22.19 6.43
N ASN A 31 0.53 21.69 5.52
CA ASN A 31 -0.38 20.57 5.79
C ASN A 31 0.20 19.20 5.41
N GLY A 32 1.41 19.16 4.84
CA GLY A 32 2.07 17.92 4.43
C GLY A 32 1.31 17.18 3.34
N THR A 33 0.76 17.92 2.37
CA THR A 33 -0.01 17.34 1.26
C THR A 33 0.87 16.41 0.42
N CYS A 34 0.31 15.28 -0.01
CA CYS A 34 1.00 14.37 -0.90
C CYS A 34 1.22 15.00 -2.28
N PRO A 35 2.41 14.82 -2.89
CA PRO A 35 2.71 15.37 -4.21
C PRO A 35 2.08 14.52 -5.32
N THR A 36 2.03 15.09 -6.52
CA THR A 36 1.76 14.34 -7.75
C THR A 36 3.02 13.64 -8.27
N TYR A 37 2.89 12.79 -9.29
CA TYR A 37 4.05 12.21 -9.98
C TYR A 37 4.93 13.30 -10.61
N GLU A 38 4.30 14.29 -11.23
CA GLU A 38 4.95 15.41 -11.89
C GLU A 38 5.74 16.26 -10.89
N ASP A 39 5.20 16.44 -9.68
CA ASP A 39 5.92 17.09 -8.60
C ASP A 39 7.19 16.36 -8.20
N VAL A 40 7.09 15.04 -7.98
CA VAL A 40 8.24 14.19 -7.65
C VAL A 40 9.27 14.22 -8.79
N PHE A 41 8.83 14.11 -10.04
CA PHE A 41 9.72 14.19 -11.20
C PHE A 41 10.48 15.53 -11.26
N ALA A 42 9.78 16.65 -11.08
CA ALA A 42 10.40 17.98 -11.04
C ALA A 42 11.40 18.12 -9.90
N ASP A 43 11.13 17.52 -8.75
CA ASP A 43 12.03 17.50 -7.61
C ASP A 43 13.33 16.76 -7.92
N LEU A 44 13.23 15.55 -8.46
CA LEU A 44 14.38 14.74 -8.81
C LEU A 44 15.21 15.39 -9.93
N GLN A 45 14.58 16.14 -10.84
CA GLN A 45 15.29 16.94 -11.85
C GLN A 45 16.19 18.00 -11.22
N LEU A 46 15.75 18.64 -10.13
CA LEU A 46 16.53 19.63 -9.39
C LEU A 46 17.69 19.00 -8.61
N LEU A 47 17.52 17.76 -8.14
CA LEU A 47 18.55 17.03 -7.38
C LEU A 47 19.63 16.43 -8.26
N LYS A 48 19.31 16.06 -9.51
CA LYS A 48 20.23 15.44 -10.47
C LYS A 48 21.60 16.13 -10.64
N PRO A 49 21.71 17.47 -10.71
CA PRO A 49 23.03 18.12 -10.80
C PRO A 49 23.82 18.15 -9.47
N ILE A 50 23.23 17.71 -8.36
CA ILE A 50 23.81 17.77 -7.00
C ILE A 50 24.21 16.37 -6.52
N THR A 51 23.44 15.35 -6.90
CA THR A 51 23.65 13.96 -6.50
C THR A 51 23.18 12.98 -7.57
N GLN A 52 23.74 11.78 -7.56
CA GLN A 52 23.33 10.65 -8.40
C GLN A 52 22.43 9.66 -7.66
N GLN A 53 22.27 9.82 -6.36
CA GLN A 53 21.56 8.89 -5.52
C GLN A 53 20.60 9.62 -4.58
N ILE A 54 19.39 9.09 -4.49
CA ILE A 54 18.41 9.56 -3.52
C ILE A 54 18.06 8.44 -2.54
N ARG A 55 17.77 8.80 -1.30
CA ARG A 55 17.22 7.87 -0.32
C ARG A 55 15.79 8.25 0.02
N ILE A 56 14.91 7.27 0.00
CA ILE A 56 13.54 7.41 0.49
C ILE A 56 13.36 6.59 1.76
N TYR A 57 12.43 6.99 2.62
CA TYR A 57 12.22 6.36 3.93
C TYR A 57 11.24 5.20 3.94
N ASN A 58 10.36 5.19 2.95
CA ASN A 58 9.30 4.21 2.80
C ASN A 58 8.80 4.25 1.34
N MET A 59 8.07 3.22 0.94
CA MET A 59 7.50 3.07 -0.39
C MET A 59 6.06 3.58 -0.46
N GLN A 60 5.32 3.54 0.63
CA GLN A 60 3.87 3.73 0.62
C GLN A 60 3.37 5.14 0.88
N ASP A 61 4.05 5.88 1.74
CA ASP A 61 3.60 7.21 2.13
C ASP A 61 3.58 8.10 0.90
N CYS A 62 2.42 8.70 0.63
CA CYS A 62 2.17 9.47 -0.57
C CYS A 62 2.57 8.75 -1.89
N ASN A 63 2.49 7.41 -1.93
CA ASN A 63 2.86 6.60 -3.09
C ASN A 63 4.32 6.84 -3.56
N GLN A 64 5.19 7.24 -2.63
CA GLN A 64 6.54 7.70 -2.95
C GLN A 64 7.39 6.65 -3.67
N GLY A 65 7.27 5.37 -3.30
CA GLY A 65 8.03 4.29 -3.93
C GLY A 65 7.74 4.19 -5.42
N ASN A 66 6.47 4.27 -5.81
CA ASN A 66 6.05 4.27 -7.20
C ASN A 66 6.58 5.51 -7.95
N PHE A 67 6.32 6.70 -7.43
CA PHE A 67 6.69 7.93 -8.12
C PHE A 67 8.20 8.10 -8.22
N THR A 68 8.91 7.85 -7.13
CA THR A 68 10.36 8.06 -7.04
C THR A 68 11.12 7.07 -7.91
N LEU A 69 10.80 5.78 -7.87
CA LEU A 69 11.51 4.78 -8.68
C LEU A 69 11.32 5.05 -10.18
N ARG A 70 10.10 5.36 -10.61
CA ARG A 70 9.82 5.69 -12.02
C ARG A 70 10.53 6.97 -12.46
N ALA A 71 10.47 8.02 -11.65
CA ALA A 71 11.14 9.29 -11.96
C ALA A 71 12.67 9.11 -11.99
N ALA A 72 13.24 8.40 -11.01
CA ALA A 72 14.67 8.13 -10.95
C ALA A 72 15.16 7.33 -12.17
N GLN A 73 14.41 6.29 -12.58
CA GLN A 73 14.76 5.49 -13.75
C GLN A 73 14.81 6.32 -15.05
N GLN A 74 13.85 7.23 -15.23
CA GLN A 74 13.81 8.16 -16.37
C GLN A 74 14.95 9.17 -16.32
N LEU A 75 15.32 9.63 -15.13
CA LEU A 75 16.37 10.64 -14.94
C LEU A 75 17.78 10.05 -14.88
N GLY A 76 17.92 8.72 -14.78
CA GLY A 76 19.19 8.01 -14.60
C GLY A 76 19.74 8.12 -13.18
N LEU A 77 18.89 8.38 -12.19
CA LEU A 77 19.25 8.39 -10.78
C LEU A 77 19.15 7.00 -10.16
N LYS A 78 19.92 6.78 -9.10
CA LYS A 78 19.83 5.59 -8.25
C LYS A 78 19.01 5.88 -7.01
N VAL A 79 18.37 4.84 -6.45
CA VAL A 79 17.52 4.95 -5.27
C VAL A 79 17.95 3.97 -4.21
N PHE A 80 18.20 4.47 -3.00
CA PHE A 80 18.26 3.66 -1.80
C PHE A 80 16.86 3.67 -1.16
N ILE A 81 16.21 2.51 -1.10
CA ILE A 81 14.82 2.43 -0.67
C ILE A 81 14.72 2.24 0.84
N GLY A 82 13.72 2.86 1.44
CA GLY A 82 13.33 2.62 2.81
C GLY A 82 12.12 1.70 2.83
N ILE A 83 12.10 0.80 3.79
CA ILE A 83 11.00 -0.13 4.05
C ILE A 83 10.57 0.13 5.48
N GLN A 84 9.48 0.87 5.66
CA GLN A 84 8.97 1.16 6.99
C GLN A 84 8.60 -0.16 7.69
N ASN A 85 9.22 -0.42 8.84
CA ASN A 85 9.19 -1.73 9.52
C ASN A 85 8.06 -1.87 10.55
N ALA A 86 7.30 -0.79 10.78
CA ALA A 86 6.11 -0.76 11.61
C ALA A 86 5.11 0.32 11.14
N PRO A 87 3.79 0.09 11.29
CA PRO A 87 3.15 -1.16 11.70
C PRO A 87 3.32 -2.27 10.65
N LEU A 88 2.98 -3.52 11.02
CA LEU A 88 3.31 -4.71 10.21
C LEU A 88 2.62 -4.74 8.85
N ASP A 89 1.40 -4.24 8.77
CA ASP A 89 0.67 -4.04 7.51
C ASP A 89 1.41 -3.09 6.57
N ILE A 90 1.95 -1.98 7.09
CA ILE A 90 2.77 -1.06 6.31
C ILE A 90 4.06 -1.73 5.83
N PHE A 91 4.71 -2.53 6.68
CA PHE A 91 5.90 -3.29 6.29
C PHE A 91 5.65 -4.19 5.08
N TYR A 92 4.58 -4.99 5.08
CA TYR A 92 4.22 -5.81 3.92
C TYR A 92 3.81 -4.98 2.71
N TRP A 93 3.15 -3.85 2.94
CA TRP A 93 2.75 -2.96 1.87
C TRP A 93 3.94 -2.35 1.10
N ASN A 94 5.03 -2.06 1.80
CA ASN A 94 6.28 -1.63 1.16
C ASN A 94 6.80 -2.69 0.18
N MET A 95 6.79 -3.97 0.57
CA MET A 95 7.23 -5.07 -0.30
C MET A 95 6.34 -5.20 -1.53
N HIS A 96 5.04 -5.05 -1.33
CA HIS A 96 4.07 -5.14 -2.41
C HIS A 96 4.32 -4.06 -3.48
N ILE A 97 4.50 -2.81 -3.06
CA ILE A 97 4.82 -1.70 -3.99
C ILE A 97 6.11 -1.99 -4.75
N LEU A 98 7.15 -2.46 -4.05
CA LEU A 98 8.43 -2.81 -4.70
C LEU A 98 8.24 -3.92 -5.74
N TYR A 99 7.48 -4.98 -5.42
CA TYR A 99 7.15 -6.03 -6.36
C TYR A 99 6.42 -5.49 -7.59
N GLU A 100 5.37 -4.70 -7.40
CA GLU A 100 4.60 -4.10 -8.50
C GLU A 100 5.48 -3.21 -9.39
N MET A 101 6.38 -2.41 -8.79
CA MET A 101 7.30 -1.57 -9.56
C MET A 101 8.30 -2.40 -10.38
N GLU A 102 8.77 -3.53 -9.84
CA GLU A 102 9.62 -4.44 -10.59
C GLU A 102 8.87 -5.07 -11.75
N GLN A 103 7.66 -5.60 -11.51
CA GLN A 103 6.88 -6.25 -12.58
C GLN A 103 6.48 -5.27 -13.68
N ALA A 104 6.16 -4.02 -13.33
CA ALA A 104 5.69 -3.03 -14.29
C ALA A 104 6.83 -2.29 -15.01
N PHE A 105 7.97 -2.07 -14.35
CA PHE A 105 9.00 -1.14 -14.85
C PHE A 105 10.43 -1.68 -14.83
N GLY A 106 10.71 -2.82 -14.18
CA GLY A 106 12.06 -3.36 -14.03
C GLY A 106 13.00 -2.37 -13.34
N VAL A 107 12.77 -2.13 -12.06
CA VAL A 107 13.43 -1.09 -11.24
C VAL A 107 14.64 -1.60 -10.47
N SER A 108 14.84 -2.92 -10.42
CA SER A 108 15.89 -3.59 -9.66
C SER A 108 17.30 -3.04 -9.94
N ASN A 109 17.58 -2.62 -11.19
CA ASN A 109 18.87 -2.09 -11.60
C ASN A 109 19.18 -0.66 -11.10
N ILE A 110 18.18 0.10 -10.69
CA ILE A 110 18.36 1.44 -10.11
C ILE A 110 18.36 1.44 -8.58
N ILE A 111 17.98 0.33 -7.96
CA ILE A 111 17.98 0.20 -6.50
C ILE A 111 19.37 -0.23 -6.02
N THR A 112 19.94 0.54 -5.10
CA THR A 112 21.32 0.34 -4.62
C THR A 112 21.40 -0.33 -3.26
N GLY A 113 20.30 -0.39 -2.54
CA GLY A 113 20.21 -0.95 -1.19
C GLY A 113 18.87 -0.62 -0.56
N ALA A 114 18.58 -1.28 0.55
CA ALA A 114 17.38 -1.05 1.33
C ALA A 114 17.64 -0.97 2.83
N ALA A 115 16.95 -0.07 3.54
CA ALA A 115 16.90 -0.04 5.00
C ALA A 115 15.50 -0.42 5.49
N VAL A 116 15.40 -1.47 6.30
CA VAL A 116 14.17 -1.97 6.89
C VAL A 116 13.90 -1.29 8.22
N GLY A 117 13.48 -0.04 8.12
CA GLY A 117 13.22 0.86 9.23
C GLY A 117 14.31 1.91 9.41
N THR A 118 13.90 3.04 9.96
CA THR A 118 14.78 4.11 10.45
C THR A 118 14.39 4.43 11.89
N GLU A 119 15.35 4.34 12.82
CA GLU A 119 15.22 4.76 14.22
C GLU A 119 14.09 4.10 15.03
N SER A 120 13.62 2.92 14.60
CA SER A 120 12.58 2.19 15.33
C SER A 120 13.05 1.67 16.70
N LEU A 121 14.37 1.47 16.90
CA LEU A 121 14.92 1.16 18.22
C LEU A 121 15.06 2.43 19.06
N PHE A 122 15.57 3.53 18.48
CA PHE A 122 15.66 4.82 19.16
C PHE A 122 14.31 5.30 19.70
N ARG A 123 13.27 5.24 18.86
CA ARG A 123 11.89 5.58 19.25
C ARG A 123 11.22 4.56 20.16
N ARG A 124 11.85 3.38 20.34
CA ARG A 124 11.31 2.23 21.09
C ARG A 124 10.00 1.69 20.53
N ASP A 125 9.77 1.91 19.24
CA ASP A 125 8.63 1.33 18.51
C ASP A 125 8.76 -0.20 18.47
N MET A 126 10.00 -0.71 18.45
CA MET A 126 10.33 -2.12 18.32
C MET A 126 11.58 -2.47 19.13
N ASN A 127 11.73 -3.75 19.49
CA ASN A 127 12.99 -4.28 20.02
C ASN A 127 13.86 -4.89 18.91
N VAL A 128 15.14 -5.11 19.19
CA VAL A 128 16.10 -5.64 18.20
C VAL A 128 15.70 -7.00 17.62
N THR A 129 15.06 -7.88 18.40
CA THR A 129 14.60 -9.18 17.91
C THR A 129 13.56 -8.99 16.81
N THR A 130 12.60 -8.09 17.00
CA THR A 130 11.58 -7.80 15.98
C THR A 130 12.17 -7.07 14.78
N VAL A 131 13.15 -6.18 14.98
CA VAL A 131 13.87 -5.53 13.86
C VAL A 131 14.60 -6.57 13.00
N ASN A 132 15.38 -7.46 13.60
CA ASN A 132 16.04 -8.57 12.89
C ASN A 132 15.06 -9.46 12.14
N GLN A 133 13.90 -9.75 12.75
CA GLN A 133 12.85 -10.50 12.09
C GLN A 133 12.35 -9.79 10.82
N ARG A 134 12.12 -8.47 10.86
CA ARG A 134 11.71 -7.70 9.67
C ARG A 134 12.79 -7.65 8.60
N ILE A 135 14.06 -7.46 8.98
CA ILE A 135 15.18 -7.51 8.03
C ILE A 135 15.21 -8.88 7.34
N PHE A 136 15.11 -9.97 8.10
CA PHE A 136 15.09 -11.34 7.57
C PHE A 136 13.88 -11.58 6.65
N GLU A 137 12.68 -11.19 7.04
CA GLU A 137 11.46 -11.31 6.23
C GLU A 137 11.61 -10.57 4.89
N PHE A 138 12.13 -9.33 4.92
CA PHE A 138 12.35 -8.57 3.69
C PHE A 138 13.46 -9.16 2.80
N LYS A 139 14.53 -9.71 3.40
CA LYS A 139 15.58 -10.43 2.64
C LYS A 139 15.04 -11.67 1.95
N ASN A 140 14.20 -12.45 2.61
CA ASN A 140 13.55 -13.60 1.99
C ASN A 140 12.65 -13.18 0.83
N PHE A 141 11.86 -12.12 1.01
CA PHE A 141 11.09 -11.53 -0.07
C PHE A 141 12.01 -11.09 -1.23
N CYS A 142 13.14 -10.45 -0.95
CA CYS A 142 14.09 -10.03 -1.96
C CYS A 142 14.64 -11.22 -2.75
N ALA A 143 15.08 -12.28 -2.06
CA ALA A 143 15.61 -13.49 -2.68
C ALA A 143 14.56 -14.21 -3.54
N GLN A 144 13.31 -14.32 -3.07
CA GLN A 144 12.21 -14.93 -3.83
C GLN A 144 11.85 -14.17 -5.11
N ASN A 145 12.15 -12.86 -5.15
CA ASN A 145 11.82 -11.98 -6.27
C ASN A 145 13.06 -11.52 -7.05
N ASN A 146 14.20 -12.20 -6.89
CA ASN A 146 15.46 -11.95 -7.58
C ASN A 146 16.04 -10.53 -7.39
N PHE A 147 15.74 -9.87 -6.27
CA PHE A 147 16.42 -8.64 -5.88
C PHE A 147 17.76 -8.96 -5.23
N THR A 148 18.83 -8.32 -5.68
CA THR A 148 20.22 -8.63 -5.27
C THR A 148 20.93 -7.51 -4.51
N PHE A 149 20.24 -6.38 -4.25
CA PHE A 149 20.82 -5.27 -3.49
C PHE A 149 20.92 -5.61 -1.99
N PRO A 150 21.87 -5.01 -1.25
CA PRO A 150 22.04 -5.29 0.17
C PRO A 150 20.88 -4.73 1.00
N VAL A 151 20.49 -5.47 2.04
CA VAL A 151 19.38 -5.10 2.94
C VAL A 151 19.89 -4.91 4.36
N GLY A 152 19.48 -3.82 5.00
CA GLY A 152 19.96 -3.45 6.32
C GLY A 152 18.97 -2.68 7.16
N TYR A 153 19.51 -1.86 8.06
CA TYR A 153 18.75 -1.08 9.04
C TYR A 153 19.41 0.27 9.30
N ALA A 154 18.62 1.29 9.61
CA ALA A 154 19.10 2.62 9.95
C ALA A 154 18.72 3.01 11.39
N ASP A 155 19.65 3.54 12.17
CA ASP A 155 19.37 4.08 13.51
C ASP A 155 20.47 5.04 13.98
N THR A 156 20.23 5.66 15.13
CA THR A 156 21.24 6.46 15.85
C THR A 156 22.43 5.60 16.30
N SER A 157 23.59 6.23 16.44
CA SER A 157 24.84 5.52 16.77
C SER A 157 24.78 4.72 18.07
N GLU A 158 24.11 5.25 19.08
CA GLU A 158 23.94 4.65 20.40
C GLU A 158 23.14 3.35 20.31
N TYR A 159 22.06 3.34 19.52
CA TYR A 159 21.18 2.18 19.38
C TYR A 159 21.77 1.12 18.44
N LEU A 160 22.56 1.49 17.43
CA LEU A 160 23.32 0.51 16.67
C LEU A 160 24.36 -0.19 17.56
N LEU A 161 25.20 0.56 18.28
CA LEU A 161 26.23 -0.01 19.17
C LEU A 161 25.64 -0.85 20.32
N GLY A 162 24.50 -0.43 20.86
CA GLY A 162 23.80 -1.15 21.92
C GLY A 162 23.14 -2.46 21.46
N ASN A 163 23.04 -2.70 20.16
CA ASN A 163 22.33 -3.84 19.59
C ASN A 163 23.21 -4.63 18.60
N PRO A 164 24.31 -5.27 19.05
CA PRO A 164 25.24 -6.00 18.18
C PRO A 164 24.58 -7.14 17.41
N ARG A 165 23.44 -7.67 17.89
CA ARG A 165 22.64 -8.71 17.23
C ARG A 165 22.12 -8.31 15.85
N LEU A 166 22.13 -7.03 15.49
CA LEU A 166 21.83 -6.59 14.12
C LEU A 166 22.74 -7.26 13.07
N ASN A 167 23.94 -7.70 13.47
CA ASN A 167 24.87 -8.43 12.62
C ASN A 167 24.37 -9.82 12.16
N GLU A 168 23.36 -10.37 12.82
CA GLU A 168 22.82 -11.71 12.55
C GLU A 168 22.08 -11.74 11.20
N THR A 169 21.54 -10.60 10.75
CA THR A 169 20.64 -10.55 9.58
C THR A 169 20.95 -9.43 8.58
N ALA A 170 21.45 -8.28 9.05
CA ALA A 170 21.68 -7.11 8.21
C ALA A 170 22.97 -7.26 7.37
N ASP A 171 22.87 -6.97 6.06
CA ASP A 171 24.01 -6.86 5.14
C ASP A 171 24.70 -5.49 5.26
N LEU A 172 23.91 -4.46 5.61
CA LEU A 172 24.37 -3.10 5.83
C LEU A 172 23.76 -2.49 7.09
N LEU A 173 24.42 -1.49 7.65
CA LEU A 173 23.88 -0.63 8.70
C LEU A 173 24.10 0.84 8.33
N MET A 174 23.11 1.68 8.61
CA MET A 174 23.18 3.12 8.36
C MET A 174 23.12 3.87 9.69
N VAL A 175 24.14 4.67 9.96
CA VAL A 175 24.19 5.49 11.18
C VAL A 175 23.62 6.88 10.93
N ASN A 176 22.59 7.25 11.65
CA ASN A 176 22.04 8.60 11.67
C ASN A 176 22.83 9.45 12.67
N VAL A 177 23.46 10.53 12.19
CA VAL A 177 24.35 11.38 12.98
C VAL A 177 24.10 12.85 12.66
N PHE A 178 23.58 13.58 13.65
CA PHE A 178 23.32 15.00 13.55
C PHE A 178 24.17 15.78 14.55
N PRO A 179 25.32 16.34 14.13
CA PRO A 179 26.16 17.17 15.01
C PRO A 179 25.40 18.36 15.61
N TYR A 180 24.40 18.86 14.87
CA TYR A 180 23.43 19.86 15.31
C TYR A 180 22.84 19.53 16.70
N TYR A 181 22.38 18.30 16.94
CA TYR A 181 21.81 17.89 18.22
C TYR A 181 22.84 17.61 19.31
N SER A 182 24.10 17.41 18.92
CA SER A 182 25.18 17.07 19.85
C SER A 182 25.86 18.31 20.45
N LYS A 183 25.28 19.50 20.29
CA LYS A 183 25.86 20.80 20.71
C LYS A 183 27.28 21.01 20.18
N THR A 184 27.57 20.47 18.99
CA THR A 184 28.77 20.85 18.25
C THR A 184 28.59 22.28 17.76
N HIS A 185 29.66 23.06 17.76
CA HIS A 185 29.60 24.47 17.39
C HIS A 185 30.21 24.63 16.00
N PHE A 186 29.70 25.61 15.24
CA PHE A 186 30.38 26.15 14.08
C PHE A 186 31.09 27.45 14.51
N PRO A 187 32.36 27.41 14.91
CA PRO A 187 33.06 28.62 15.34
C PRO A 187 33.60 29.42 14.15
N ASN A 188 33.98 28.76 13.04
CA ASN A 188 34.38 29.34 11.76
C ASN A 188 34.48 28.23 10.69
N GLU A 189 34.71 28.61 9.43
CA GLU A 189 34.78 27.68 8.29
C GLU A 189 35.97 26.69 8.33
N GLN A 190 37.01 26.98 9.12
CA GLN A 190 38.21 26.13 9.23
C GLN A 190 38.07 25.04 10.30
N ASP A 191 37.11 25.16 11.21
CA ASP A 191 36.89 24.17 12.26
C ASP A 191 36.00 23.03 11.78
N THR A 192 36.61 21.88 11.48
CA THR A 192 35.90 20.68 11.03
C THR A 192 35.49 19.73 12.14
N SER A 193 35.49 20.14 13.41
CA SER A 193 35.24 19.24 14.55
C SER A 193 33.88 18.55 14.51
N SER A 194 32.84 19.21 13.98
CA SER A 194 31.52 18.59 13.77
C SER A 194 31.54 17.52 12.68
N ILE A 195 32.36 17.69 11.63
CA ILE A 195 32.61 16.66 10.61
C ILE A 195 33.42 15.52 11.24
N ASP A 196 34.46 15.82 12.01
CA ASP A 196 35.27 14.81 12.69
C ASP A 196 34.43 13.98 13.67
N PHE A 197 33.45 14.59 14.35
CA PHE A 197 32.45 13.88 15.15
C PHE A 197 31.61 12.90 14.31
N THR A 198 31.08 13.35 13.17
CA THR A 198 30.31 12.48 12.25
C THR A 198 31.16 11.30 11.76
N ILE A 199 32.38 11.57 11.30
CA ILE A 199 33.32 10.53 10.85
C ILE A 199 33.71 9.59 11.99
N LYS A 200 33.87 10.11 13.21
CA LYS A 200 34.14 9.28 14.38
C LYS A 200 32.99 8.31 14.63
N ARG A 201 31.73 8.78 14.64
CA ARG A 201 30.56 7.90 14.84
C ARG A 201 30.45 6.82 13.78
N TYR A 202 30.70 7.17 12.51
CA TYR A 202 30.82 6.19 11.43
C TYR A 202 31.89 5.12 11.73
N ASN A 203 33.09 5.55 12.14
CA ASN A 203 34.19 4.64 12.45
C ASN A 203 33.90 3.74 13.66
N ASP A 204 33.22 4.27 14.68
CA ASP A 204 32.80 3.50 15.86
C ASP A 204 31.85 2.36 15.44
N ILE A 205 30.87 2.63 14.55
CA ILE A 205 29.99 1.58 14.00
C ILE A 205 30.79 0.58 13.16
N ARG A 206 31.66 1.05 12.26
CA ARG A 206 32.49 0.17 11.42
C ARG A 206 33.39 -0.75 12.24
N ALA A 207 33.93 -0.27 13.36
CA ALA A 207 34.73 -1.08 14.27
C ALA A 207 33.89 -2.14 15.01
N ALA A 208 32.66 -1.80 15.41
CA ALA A 208 31.76 -2.73 16.08
C ALA A 208 31.14 -3.79 15.14
N PHE A 209 30.99 -3.45 13.86
CA PHE A 209 30.33 -4.28 12.84
C PHE A 209 31.24 -4.52 11.63
N PRO A 210 32.38 -5.21 11.77
CA PRO A 210 33.41 -5.32 10.73
C PRO A 210 32.97 -6.11 9.49
N ASN A 211 31.89 -6.89 9.59
CA ASN A 211 31.37 -7.72 8.49
C ASN A 211 30.21 -7.05 7.74
N GLN A 212 29.70 -5.92 8.25
CA GLN A 212 28.60 -5.20 7.64
C GLN A 212 29.12 -4.05 6.78
N THR A 213 28.40 -3.75 5.72
CA THR A 213 28.62 -2.51 4.98
C THR A 213 28.05 -1.34 5.79
N ILE A 214 28.86 -0.32 6.09
CA ILE A 214 28.42 0.82 6.91
C ILE A 214 28.25 2.07 6.07
N TYR A 215 27.12 2.74 6.24
CA TYR A 215 26.76 4.01 5.59
C TYR A 215 26.49 5.06 6.66
N ILE A 216 26.68 6.35 6.35
CA ILE A 216 26.04 7.43 7.10
C ILE A 216 24.63 7.58 6.52
N GLY A 217 23.64 7.21 7.32
CA GLY A 217 22.23 7.18 6.93
C GLY A 217 21.63 8.55 6.79
N GLU A 218 21.90 9.42 7.76
CA GLU A 218 21.42 10.79 7.78
C GLU A 218 22.47 11.65 8.46
N THR A 219 22.77 12.80 7.87
CA THR A 219 23.52 13.86 8.54
C THR A 219 23.22 15.19 7.87
N GLY A 220 23.24 16.28 8.64
CA GLY A 220 22.93 17.59 8.11
C GLY A 220 23.00 18.68 9.17
N TRP A 221 22.51 19.85 8.79
CA TRP A 221 22.36 21.00 9.67
C TRP A 221 21.07 21.75 9.31
N SER A 222 20.22 22.07 10.30
CA SER A 222 18.99 22.84 10.06
C SER A 222 19.29 24.32 9.94
N THR A 223 18.63 25.02 9.00
CA THR A 223 18.78 26.48 8.84
C THR A 223 17.99 27.29 9.86
N TYR A 224 17.16 26.66 10.71
CA TYR A 224 16.30 27.35 11.67
C TYR A 224 17.06 27.92 12.88
N ASN A 225 18.17 27.29 13.29
CA ASN A 225 18.81 27.61 14.56
C ASN A 225 20.25 28.12 14.40
N ASN A 226 20.52 29.12 15.23
CA ASN A 226 21.65 30.03 15.19
C ASN A 226 22.42 29.97 16.53
N ASP A 227 22.44 28.81 17.20
CA ASP A 227 23.16 28.59 18.47
C ASP A 227 24.67 28.89 18.36
N SER A 228 25.20 28.92 17.13
CA SER A 228 26.58 29.31 16.81
C SER A 228 26.79 30.82 16.62
N GLY A 229 25.71 31.63 16.52
CA GLY A 229 25.78 33.05 16.19
C GLY A 229 26.00 33.37 14.70
N TYR A 230 25.98 32.35 13.83
CA TYR A 230 26.10 32.46 12.38
C TYR A 230 24.81 32.12 11.64
N ASP A 231 24.54 32.85 10.55
CA ASP A 231 23.44 32.57 9.64
C ASP A 231 23.34 31.06 9.26
N GLY A 232 22.18 30.45 9.50
CA GLY A 232 21.98 29.01 9.36
C GLY A 232 22.18 28.49 7.93
N ILE A 233 21.90 29.33 6.91
CA ILE A 233 22.17 29.00 5.49
C ILE A 233 23.68 28.87 5.27
N THR A 234 24.47 29.79 5.83
CA THR A 234 25.93 29.73 5.79
C THR A 234 26.47 28.45 6.42
N VAL A 235 25.97 28.10 7.62
CA VAL A 235 26.42 26.88 8.33
C VAL A 235 26.02 25.60 7.58
N GLN A 236 24.79 25.51 7.07
CA GLN A 236 24.33 24.35 6.31
C GLN A 236 25.14 24.18 5.00
N SER A 237 25.38 25.27 4.27
CA SER A 237 26.21 25.25 3.05
C SER A 237 27.63 24.78 3.34
N TRP A 238 28.24 25.29 4.41
CA TRP A 238 29.56 24.86 4.84
C TRP A 238 29.56 23.37 5.20
N TYR A 239 28.61 22.91 6.02
CA TYR A 239 28.56 21.53 6.50
C TYR A 239 28.39 20.55 5.34
N LEU A 240 27.49 20.84 4.39
CA LEU A 240 27.29 20.04 3.18
C LEU A 240 28.59 19.87 2.38
N LYS A 241 29.32 20.98 2.16
CA LYS A 241 30.59 20.97 1.41
C LYS A 241 31.66 20.15 2.14
N GLN A 242 31.84 20.39 3.44
CA GLN A 242 32.87 19.71 4.23
C GLN A 242 32.59 18.22 4.39
N VAL A 243 31.35 17.85 4.73
CA VAL A 243 30.98 16.44 4.87
C VAL A 243 31.10 15.73 3.53
N GLY A 244 30.61 16.35 2.43
CA GLY A 244 30.75 15.80 1.08
C GLY A 244 32.20 15.55 0.71
N CYS A 245 33.08 16.55 0.84
CA CYS A 245 34.50 16.37 0.53
C CYS A 245 35.17 15.30 1.40
N ARG A 246 34.87 15.30 2.71
CA ARG A 246 35.48 14.37 3.65
C ARG A 246 35.07 12.93 3.37
N THR A 247 33.79 12.69 3.06
CA THR A 247 33.28 11.35 2.80
C THR A 247 33.76 10.81 1.45
N TYR A 248 33.85 11.62 0.40
CA TYR A 248 34.51 11.20 -0.85
C TYR A 248 35.99 10.85 -0.65
N ALA A 249 36.74 11.68 0.08
CA ALA A 249 38.15 11.41 0.37
C ALA A 249 38.38 10.09 1.11
N GLN A 250 37.40 9.64 1.89
CA GLN A 250 37.47 8.44 2.72
C GLN A 250 36.64 7.26 2.17
N ASN A 251 36.02 7.40 0.99
CA ASN A 251 35.11 6.43 0.41
C ASN A 251 33.97 6.01 1.36
N ILE A 252 33.35 6.99 2.02
CA ILE A 252 32.25 6.79 2.97
C ILE A 252 30.92 7.11 2.27
N PRO A 253 30.01 6.13 2.08
CA PRO A 253 28.66 6.39 1.61
C PRO A 253 27.89 7.27 2.61
N VAL A 254 27.30 8.37 2.15
CA VAL A 254 26.55 9.32 2.99
C VAL A 254 25.30 9.82 2.29
N PHE A 255 24.18 9.81 3.01
CA PHE A 255 23.00 10.58 2.61
C PHE A 255 22.89 11.86 3.45
N PHE A 256 22.87 12.99 2.75
CA PHE A 256 22.67 14.30 3.38
C PHE A 256 21.18 14.53 3.62
N PHE A 257 20.86 14.95 4.84
CA PHE A 257 19.50 15.24 5.29
C PHE A 257 19.25 16.76 5.23
N GLU A 258 18.39 17.27 4.35
CA GLU A 258 17.61 16.55 3.30
C GLU A 258 17.32 17.44 2.07
N ALA A 259 16.60 16.93 1.08
CA ALA A 259 16.34 17.62 -0.18
C ALA A 259 15.55 18.94 -0.02
N PHE A 260 14.39 18.91 0.64
CA PHE A 260 13.46 20.03 0.74
C PHE A 260 13.05 20.29 2.17
N ASP A 261 12.83 21.57 2.50
CA ASP A 261 12.21 21.94 3.77
C ASP A 261 10.81 21.32 3.89
N GLN A 262 10.46 20.90 5.10
CA GLN A 262 9.18 20.26 5.39
C GLN A 262 8.38 21.05 6.43
N PRO A 263 7.70 22.13 6.02
CA PRO A 263 6.96 22.99 6.95
C PRO A 263 5.86 22.24 7.71
N SER A 264 5.35 21.13 7.19
CA SER A 264 4.42 20.26 7.92
C SER A 264 5.02 19.63 9.17
N ARG A 265 6.35 19.46 9.23
CA ARG A 265 7.05 18.92 10.41
C ARG A 265 7.20 19.95 11.52
N ILE A 266 6.89 21.23 11.27
CA ILE A 266 6.83 22.28 12.29
C ILE A 266 5.58 22.07 13.15
N ALA A 267 4.44 21.78 12.50
CA ALA A 267 3.16 21.54 13.15
C ALA A 267 3.20 20.18 13.88
N GLY A 268 3.47 20.21 15.19
CA GLY A 268 3.55 19.01 16.03
C GLY A 268 4.98 18.52 16.32
N ALA A 269 6.01 19.30 15.98
CA ALA A 269 7.39 18.95 16.31
C ALA A 269 7.60 18.85 17.83
N SER A 270 7.79 17.64 18.36
CA SER A 270 8.25 17.44 19.74
C SER A 270 9.67 17.96 19.95
N ASN A 271 10.46 17.99 18.86
CA ASN A 271 11.88 18.34 18.90
C ASN A 271 12.14 19.82 18.61
N GLY A 272 11.15 20.59 18.17
CA GLY A 272 11.26 22.02 17.92
C GLY A 272 11.09 22.41 16.45
N LEU A 273 10.99 23.71 16.20
CA LEU A 273 10.66 24.27 14.88
C LEU A 273 11.71 23.97 13.81
N GLN A 274 12.93 23.60 14.19
CA GLN A 274 14.01 23.25 13.26
C GLN A 274 13.72 22.06 12.35
N GLU A 275 12.78 21.19 12.74
CA GLU A 275 12.39 20.00 11.98
C GLU A 275 11.77 20.35 10.61
N GLY A 276 11.34 21.60 10.42
CA GLY A 276 10.87 22.07 9.12
C GLY A 276 11.94 22.66 8.19
N TYR A 277 13.19 22.80 8.63
CA TYR A 277 14.19 23.65 7.96
C TYR A 277 15.52 22.93 7.60
N TRP A 278 15.48 21.63 7.38
CA TRP A 278 16.65 20.81 7.02
C TRP A 278 16.95 20.76 5.52
N GLY A 279 16.03 21.23 4.68
CA GLY A 279 16.17 21.16 3.24
C GLY A 279 17.32 22.00 2.71
N ILE A 280 17.98 21.50 1.66
CA ILE A 280 18.90 22.31 0.84
C ILE A 280 18.14 23.20 -0.15
N PHE A 281 16.89 22.84 -0.44
CA PHE A 281 15.88 23.68 -1.08
C PHE A 281 14.80 24.08 -0.06
N THR A 282 14.15 25.22 -0.29
CA THR A 282 12.88 25.52 0.37
C THR A 282 11.78 24.57 -0.12
N ASP A 283 10.65 24.51 0.60
CA ASP A 283 9.46 23.74 0.20
C ASP A 283 8.91 24.14 -1.18
N ASN A 284 9.22 25.36 -1.66
CA ASN A 284 8.83 25.85 -2.99
C ASN A 284 9.95 25.67 -4.05
N ARG A 285 10.87 24.72 -3.85
CA ARG A 285 11.94 24.38 -4.80
C ARG A 285 12.95 25.50 -5.07
N VAL A 286 13.05 26.48 -4.16
CA VAL A 286 14.07 27.54 -4.28
C VAL A 286 15.36 27.06 -3.60
N PRO A 287 16.51 27.01 -4.29
CA PRO A 287 17.77 26.62 -3.67
C PRO A 287 18.16 27.61 -2.58
N LYS A 288 18.60 27.13 -1.42
CA LYS A 288 19.03 28.02 -0.32
C LYS A 288 20.42 28.61 -0.54
N TYR A 289 21.27 27.93 -1.31
CA TYR A 289 22.62 28.36 -1.63
C TYR A 289 23.10 27.70 -2.94
N ASN A 290 24.27 28.12 -3.43
CA ASN A 290 24.92 27.50 -4.57
C ASN A 290 25.57 26.16 -4.16
N PHE A 291 25.25 25.10 -4.89
CA PHE A 291 25.75 23.73 -4.67
C PHE A 291 27.09 23.46 -5.35
N THR A 292 27.65 24.41 -6.08
CA THR A 292 28.97 24.26 -6.70
C THR A 292 30.04 24.38 -5.62
N PHE A 293 30.82 23.32 -5.41
CA PHE A 293 32.03 23.35 -4.59
C PHE A 293 33.13 22.51 -5.23
N THR A 294 34.36 22.60 -4.71
CA THR A 294 35.47 21.76 -5.16
C THR A 294 36.09 21.10 -3.95
N CYS A 295 36.51 19.85 -4.08
CA CYS A 295 37.23 19.14 -3.03
C CYS A 295 38.71 19.05 -3.40
N PRO A 296 39.59 19.90 -2.83
CA PRO A 296 41.01 19.90 -3.17
C PRO A 296 41.64 18.53 -2.95
N GLY A 297 42.27 17.97 -3.99
CA GLY A 297 42.96 16.67 -3.91
C GLY A 297 42.03 15.45 -3.89
N VAL A 298 40.72 15.61 -4.07
CA VAL A 298 39.75 14.51 -4.09
C VAL A 298 39.18 14.39 -5.50
N VAL A 299 39.36 13.22 -6.12
CA VAL A 299 38.70 12.90 -7.39
C VAL A 299 37.29 12.43 -7.05
N ILE A 300 36.30 13.23 -7.41
CA ILE A 300 34.90 12.85 -7.31
C ILE A 300 34.56 12.06 -8.57
N PRO A 301 34.23 10.76 -8.48
CA PRO A 301 33.90 9.97 -9.65
C PRO A 301 32.60 10.49 -10.25
N THR A 302 32.64 11.01 -11.47
CA THR A 302 31.43 11.24 -12.26
C THR A 302 30.96 9.92 -12.84
N THR A 303 30.25 9.11 -12.06
CA THR A 303 29.62 7.86 -12.52
C THR A 303 28.28 8.10 -13.21
N TYR A 304 28.16 9.14 -14.04
CA TYR A 304 26.99 9.34 -14.91
C TYR A 304 26.80 8.07 -15.75
N THR A 305 25.89 7.21 -15.31
CA THR A 305 25.40 6.11 -16.13
C THR A 305 24.26 6.70 -16.95
N VAL A 306 24.50 6.91 -18.23
CA VAL A 306 23.42 7.21 -19.18
C VAL A 306 22.46 6.04 -19.09
N SER A 307 21.23 6.31 -18.66
CA SER A 307 20.18 5.29 -18.57
C SER A 307 20.05 4.60 -19.93
N SER A 308 20.24 3.28 -19.97
CA SER A 308 19.98 2.45 -21.16
C SER A 308 18.48 2.17 -21.32
N TYR A 309 17.61 2.94 -20.66
CA TYR A 309 16.17 2.78 -20.69
C TYR A 309 15.64 3.05 -22.10
N SER A 310 15.48 1.99 -22.88
CA SER A 310 14.56 1.95 -24.01
C SER A 310 13.15 1.76 -23.44
N HIS A 311 12.34 2.82 -23.53
CA HIS A 311 10.91 2.82 -23.20
C HIS A 311 10.21 1.52 -23.64
N PRO A 312 9.59 0.74 -22.74
CA PRO A 312 8.51 -0.16 -23.14
C PRO A 312 7.42 0.71 -23.78
N PRO A 313 6.74 0.27 -24.86
CA PRO A 313 5.73 1.09 -25.50
C PRO A 313 4.65 1.48 -24.49
N THR A 314 4.61 2.75 -24.11
CA THR A 314 3.55 3.43 -23.37
C THR A 314 3.10 2.76 -22.08
N VAL A 315 3.76 3.06 -20.96
CA VAL A 315 3.04 3.18 -19.68
C VAL A 315 2.80 4.66 -19.43
N GLN A 316 1.64 5.10 -19.90
CA GLN A 316 1.07 6.41 -19.57
C GLN A 316 0.88 6.52 -18.05
N PRO A 317 0.95 7.72 -17.44
CA PRO A 317 0.40 7.93 -16.11
C PRO A 317 -1.02 7.36 -16.08
N VAL A 318 -1.39 6.72 -14.97
CA VAL A 318 -2.72 6.11 -14.79
C VAL A 318 -3.76 7.18 -15.12
N SER A 319 -4.36 7.07 -16.30
CA SER A 319 -5.37 8.01 -16.79
C SER A 319 -6.49 8.12 -15.76
N THR A 320 -7.12 9.29 -15.64
CA THR A 320 -8.36 9.48 -14.87
C THR A 320 -9.44 8.44 -15.23
N THR A 321 -9.40 7.92 -16.45
CA THR A 321 -10.25 6.82 -16.93
C THR A 321 -9.94 5.48 -16.23
N ILE A 322 -8.68 5.20 -15.91
CA ILE A 322 -8.25 3.98 -15.22
C ILE A 322 -8.60 4.05 -13.73
N ALA A 323 -8.41 5.21 -13.09
CA ALA A 323 -8.86 5.43 -11.70
C ALA A 323 -10.39 5.24 -11.57
N ALA A 324 -11.16 5.76 -12.55
CA ALA A 324 -12.59 5.52 -12.63
C ALA A 324 -12.93 4.04 -12.87
N ALA A 325 -12.20 3.34 -13.74
CA ALA A 325 -12.43 1.91 -14.00
C ALA A 325 -12.16 1.06 -12.75
N CYS A 326 -11.11 1.33 -12.00
CA CYS A 326 -10.81 0.65 -10.74
C CYS A 326 -11.86 0.94 -9.66
N HIS A 327 -12.36 2.18 -9.61
CA HIS A 327 -13.46 2.55 -8.72
C HIS A 327 -14.78 1.88 -9.09
N THR A 328 -15.11 1.81 -10.38
CA THR A 328 -16.29 1.09 -10.88
C THR A 328 -16.17 -0.42 -10.60
N LEU A 329 -14.99 -1.00 -10.78
CA LEU A 329 -14.72 -2.40 -10.43
C LEU A 329 -14.99 -2.65 -8.95
N TYR A 330 -14.52 -1.78 -8.06
CA TYR A 330 -14.76 -1.95 -6.63
C TYR A 330 -16.23 -1.72 -6.27
N THR A 331 -16.88 -0.69 -6.82
CA THR A 331 -18.26 -0.32 -6.47
C THR A 331 -19.32 -1.27 -7.02
N SER A 332 -19.04 -1.95 -8.13
CA SER A 332 -19.92 -2.96 -8.73
C SER A 332 -19.83 -4.34 -8.07
N ALA A 333 -18.79 -4.60 -7.26
CA ALA A 333 -18.61 -5.89 -6.60
C ALA A 333 -19.60 -6.09 -5.45
N THR A 334 -20.32 -7.21 -5.48
CA THR A 334 -21.23 -7.64 -4.40
C THR A 334 -20.44 -8.15 -3.20
N CYS A 335 -19.39 -8.95 -3.44
CA CYS A 335 -18.45 -9.34 -2.40
C CYS A 335 -17.15 -8.54 -2.52
N ARG A 336 -16.87 -7.67 -1.56
CA ARG A 336 -15.72 -6.75 -1.58
C ARG A 336 -15.23 -6.42 -0.19
N THR A 337 -14.06 -5.80 -0.07
CA THR A 337 -13.58 -5.29 1.23
C THR A 337 -14.51 -4.18 1.76
N ALA A 338 -14.51 -3.98 3.07
CA ALA A 338 -15.34 -2.96 3.73
C ALA A 338 -15.00 -1.51 3.32
N SER A 339 -13.80 -1.27 2.79
CA SER A 339 -13.36 0.02 2.26
C SER A 339 -12.54 -0.18 1.01
N GLU A 340 -12.62 0.76 0.08
CA GLU A 340 -11.72 0.86 -1.07
C GLU A 340 -10.34 1.42 -0.67
N ASN A 341 -10.29 2.13 0.47
CA ASN A 341 -9.07 2.74 0.96
C ASN A 341 -8.19 1.67 1.62
N PRO A 342 -6.96 1.44 1.11
CA PRO A 342 -6.03 0.45 1.67
C PRO A 342 -5.71 0.62 3.15
N THR A 343 -5.78 1.83 3.70
CA THR A 343 -5.48 2.07 5.13
C THR A 343 -6.55 1.52 6.07
N ASN A 344 -7.73 1.17 5.55
CA ASN A 344 -8.88 0.74 6.34
C ASN A 344 -9.13 -0.77 6.22
N VAL A 345 -8.20 -1.51 5.60
CA VAL A 345 -8.37 -2.93 5.26
C VAL A 345 -7.14 -3.72 5.73
N ASN A 346 -7.35 -4.93 6.25
CA ASN A 346 -6.26 -5.78 6.70
C ASN A 346 -5.42 -6.30 5.52
N ALA A 347 -4.27 -5.67 5.27
CA ALA A 347 -3.38 -5.98 4.14
C ALA A 347 -2.82 -7.42 4.14
N SER A 348 -2.68 -8.05 5.31
CA SER A 348 -2.27 -9.45 5.41
C SER A 348 -3.36 -10.38 4.85
N LEU A 349 -4.62 -10.11 5.18
CA LEU A 349 -5.75 -10.82 4.60
C LEU A 349 -5.91 -10.52 3.11
N VAL A 350 -5.66 -9.28 2.66
CA VAL A 350 -5.66 -8.92 1.23
C VAL A 350 -4.67 -9.79 0.46
N THR A 351 -3.42 -9.84 0.92
CA THR A 351 -2.36 -10.62 0.28
C THR A 351 -2.64 -12.12 0.34
N SER A 352 -3.02 -12.67 1.50
CA SER A 352 -3.30 -14.09 1.63
C SER A 352 -4.51 -14.53 0.81
N THR A 353 -5.53 -13.67 0.70
CA THR A 353 -6.72 -13.91 -0.13
C THR A 353 -6.37 -13.86 -1.61
N LEU A 354 -5.59 -12.88 -2.07
CA LEU A 354 -5.10 -12.85 -3.46
C LEU A 354 -4.30 -14.11 -3.78
N ASN A 355 -3.35 -14.50 -2.93
CA ASN A 355 -2.55 -15.69 -3.14
C ASN A 355 -3.40 -16.97 -3.14
N TYR A 356 -4.36 -17.09 -2.22
CA TYR A 356 -5.28 -18.22 -2.15
C TYR A 356 -6.15 -18.31 -3.40
N VAL A 357 -6.85 -17.21 -3.76
CA VAL A 357 -7.77 -17.21 -4.90
C VAL A 357 -7.00 -17.37 -6.20
N CYS A 358 -5.93 -16.62 -6.45
CA CYS A 358 -5.14 -16.74 -7.68
C CYS A 358 -4.37 -18.06 -7.78
N GLY A 359 -4.01 -18.67 -6.64
CA GLY A 359 -3.34 -19.97 -6.62
C GLY A 359 -4.28 -21.14 -6.92
N GLN A 360 -5.53 -21.06 -6.48
CA GLN A 360 -6.54 -22.10 -6.73
C GLN A 360 -7.35 -21.86 -8.02
N HIS A 361 -7.54 -20.59 -8.37
CA HIS A 361 -8.36 -20.09 -9.48
C HIS A 361 -7.61 -18.99 -10.25
N PRO A 362 -6.50 -19.33 -10.94
CA PRO A 362 -5.70 -18.36 -11.68
C PRO A 362 -6.51 -17.60 -12.75
N GLU A 363 -7.60 -18.19 -13.26
CA GLU A 363 -8.50 -17.58 -14.23
C GLU A 363 -9.12 -16.26 -13.72
N TYR A 364 -9.38 -16.13 -12.42
CA TYR A 364 -9.96 -14.91 -11.83
C TYR A 364 -8.96 -13.76 -11.75
N CYS A 365 -7.67 -14.06 -11.89
CA CYS A 365 -6.61 -13.08 -11.70
C CYS A 365 -6.01 -12.58 -13.02
N THR A 366 -6.55 -13.02 -14.15
CA THR A 366 -6.10 -12.60 -15.49
C THR A 366 -6.23 -11.10 -15.70
N ASP A 367 -7.38 -10.52 -15.35
CA ASP A 367 -7.63 -9.08 -15.56
C ASP A 367 -6.87 -8.18 -14.58
N ILE A 368 -6.44 -8.70 -13.42
CA ILE A 368 -5.71 -7.93 -12.41
C ILE A 368 -4.18 -8.13 -12.48
N ASN A 369 -3.69 -9.00 -13.36
CA ASN A 369 -2.27 -9.31 -13.58
C ASN A 369 -1.87 -9.07 -15.05
N ASN A 370 -0.57 -9.17 -15.38
CA ASN A 370 -0.04 -9.30 -16.75
C ASN A 370 -0.64 -8.35 -17.82
N ASN A 371 -0.65 -7.04 -17.55
CA ASN A 371 -1.26 -6.01 -18.41
C ASN A 371 -2.78 -6.14 -18.60
N GLY A 372 -3.46 -6.92 -17.76
CA GLY A 372 -4.91 -6.99 -17.70
C GLY A 372 -5.55 -5.63 -17.40
N GLN A 373 -6.83 -5.50 -17.70
CA GLN A 373 -7.58 -4.24 -17.63
C GLN A 373 -7.49 -3.54 -16.26
N TYR A 374 -7.30 -4.31 -15.19
CA TYR A 374 -7.27 -3.88 -13.80
C TYR A 374 -5.89 -4.07 -13.16
N SER A 375 -4.87 -4.34 -13.96
CA SER A 375 -3.49 -4.58 -13.50
C SER A 375 -2.88 -3.41 -12.72
N THR A 376 -3.40 -2.20 -12.92
CA THR A 376 -2.99 -0.97 -12.24
C THR A 376 -3.89 -0.57 -11.07
N CYS A 377 -4.94 -1.33 -10.76
CA CYS A 377 -5.82 -1.04 -9.64
C CYS A 377 -5.14 -1.31 -8.29
N SER A 378 -5.63 -0.68 -7.22
CA SER A 378 -5.11 -0.94 -5.89
C SER A 378 -5.34 -2.40 -5.48
N PRO A 379 -4.46 -3.00 -4.69
CA PRO A 379 -4.65 -4.33 -4.10
C PRO A 379 -5.98 -4.57 -3.41
N VAL A 380 -6.55 -3.55 -2.77
CA VAL A 380 -7.88 -3.63 -2.16
C VAL A 380 -8.98 -3.74 -3.22
N GLN A 381 -8.83 -3.03 -4.34
CA GLN A 381 -9.71 -3.15 -5.50
C GLN A 381 -9.51 -4.52 -6.19
N LYS A 382 -8.26 -4.93 -6.43
CA LYS A 382 -7.90 -6.23 -7.02
C LYS A 382 -8.42 -7.41 -6.19
N VAL A 383 -8.24 -7.39 -4.87
CA VAL A 383 -8.76 -8.46 -4.01
C VAL A 383 -10.29 -8.46 -3.98
N SER A 384 -10.92 -7.27 -3.98
CA SER A 384 -12.38 -7.17 -4.08
C SER A 384 -12.90 -7.76 -5.39
N TYR A 385 -12.18 -7.54 -6.50
CA TYR A 385 -12.51 -8.17 -7.78
C TYR A 385 -12.49 -9.69 -7.70
N VAL A 386 -11.38 -10.29 -7.26
CA VAL A 386 -11.25 -11.75 -7.25
C VAL A 386 -12.14 -12.42 -6.20
N MET A 387 -12.36 -11.76 -5.04
CA MET A 387 -13.34 -12.22 -4.05
C MET A 387 -14.75 -12.22 -4.64
N ASN A 388 -15.09 -11.22 -5.45
CA ASN A 388 -16.38 -11.16 -6.12
C ASN A 388 -16.53 -12.26 -7.20
N GLN A 389 -15.49 -12.53 -8.00
CA GLN A 389 -15.51 -13.64 -8.96
C GLN A 389 -15.72 -14.99 -8.26
N PHE A 390 -14.94 -15.24 -7.19
CA PHE A 390 -15.09 -16.44 -6.37
C PHE A 390 -16.49 -16.52 -5.75
N TYR A 391 -16.98 -15.42 -5.18
CA TYR A 391 -18.32 -15.37 -4.58
C TYR A 391 -19.40 -15.71 -5.59
N GLN A 392 -19.38 -15.12 -6.79
CA GLN A 392 -20.36 -15.41 -7.84
C GLN A 392 -20.36 -16.88 -8.26
N GLN A 393 -19.17 -17.50 -8.33
CA GLN A 393 -19.05 -18.92 -8.68
C GLN A 393 -19.57 -19.85 -7.57
N PHE A 394 -19.25 -19.56 -6.31
CA PHE A 394 -19.47 -20.50 -5.20
C PHE A 394 -20.69 -20.17 -4.33
N TYR A 395 -21.41 -19.08 -4.62
CA TYR A 395 -22.59 -18.66 -3.85
C TYR A 395 -23.67 -19.73 -3.76
N SER A 396 -23.97 -20.45 -4.84
CA SER A 396 -25.01 -21.49 -4.85
C SER A 396 -24.73 -22.65 -3.89
N GLN A 397 -23.46 -22.86 -3.56
CA GLN A 397 -22.98 -23.97 -2.72
C GLN A 397 -22.74 -23.51 -1.28
N GLN A 398 -22.18 -22.31 -1.09
CA GLN A 398 -21.68 -21.83 0.20
C GLN A 398 -22.48 -20.64 0.74
N GLY A 399 -23.41 -20.09 -0.03
CA GLY A 399 -24.17 -18.89 0.32
C GLY A 399 -23.24 -17.73 0.67
N ASN A 400 -23.56 -17.03 1.76
CA ASN A 400 -22.78 -15.87 2.22
C ASN A 400 -21.36 -16.23 2.67
N ALA A 401 -21.08 -17.51 3.01
CA ALA A 401 -19.75 -17.93 3.44
C ALA A 401 -18.70 -17.82 2.32
N ALA A 402 -19.12 -17.89 1.04
CA ALA A 402 -18.23 -17.67 -0.10
C ALA A 402 -17.59 -16.27 -0.13
N CYS A 403 -18.08 -15.32 0.67
CA CYS A 403 -17.50 -13.98 0.78
C CYS A 403 -16.67 -13.77 2.05
N GLN A 404 -16.50 -14.75 2.94
CA GLN A 404 -15.89 -14.46 4.25
C GLN A 404 -14.40 -14.14 4.20
N PHE A 405 -13.58 -14.95 3.51
CA PHE A 405 -12.12 -14.75 3.38
C PHE A 405 -11.42 -14.32 4.69
N GLY A 406 -11.65 -15.06 5.78
CA GLY A 406 -11.07 -14.73 7.09
C GLY A 406 -11.58 -13.42 7.72
N GLY A 407 -12.76 -12.95 7.29
CA GLY A 407 -13.37 -11.68 7.70
C GLY A 407 -13.02 -10.50 6.80
N LEU A 408 -12.28 -10.70 5.71
CA LEU A 408 -11.92 -9.63 4.77
C LEU A 408 -13.11 -9.17 3.92
N GLY A 409 -13.90 -10.13 3.44
CA GLY A 409 -14.97 -9.84 2.49
C GLY A 409 -16.26 -9.45 3.19
N THR A 410 -16.91 -8.45 2.63
CA THR A 410 -18.20 -7.90 3.02
C THR A 410 -19.14 -8.00 1.84
N ILE A 411 -20.33 -8.54 2.10
CA ILE A 411 -21.40 -8.56 1.11
C ILE A 411 -22.08 -7.20 1.15
N VAL A 412 -21.90 -6.41 0.09
CA VAL A 412 -22.62 -5.16 -0.09
C VAL A 412 -23.84 -5.44 -0.94
N VAL A 413 -25.00 -5.49 -0.27
CA VAL A 413 -26.31 -5.54 -0.91
C VAL A 413 -26.75 -4.11 -1.20
N ASP A 414 -27.22 -3.85 -2.41
CA ASP A 414 -27.83 -2.58 -2.77
C ASP A 414 -28.95 -2.23 -1.77
N GLY A 415 -28.99 -0.98 -1.31
CA GLY A 415 -29.99 -0.50 -0.35
C GLY A 415 -31.42 -0.63 -0.90
N ASP A 416 -31.60 -0.48 -2.22
CA ASP A 416 -32.89 -0.67 -2.88
C ASP A 416 -33.33 -2.14 -2.85
N ILE A 417 -32.39 -3.07 -2.97
CA ILE A 417 -32.65 -4.52 -2.89
C ILE A 417 -32.99 -4.93 -1.47
N THR A 418 -32.26 -4.42 -0.47
CA THR A 418 -32.57 -4.69 0.95
C THR A 418 -33.97 -4.21 1.29
N SER A 419 -34.33 -3.00 0.85
CA SER A 419 -35.69 -2.45 0.99
C SER A 419 -36.73 -3.32 0.26
N ARG A 420 -36.49 -3.68 -1.00
CA ARG A 420 -37.39 -4.51 -1.82
C ARG A 420 -37.62 -5.91 -1.24
N CYS A 421 -36.57 -6.57 -0.77
CA CYS A 421 -36.65 -7.89 -0.14
C CYS A 421 -37.37 -7.81 1.21
N HIS A 422 -37.12 -6.77 2.01
CA HIS A 422 -37.83 -6.52 3.26
C HIS A 422 -39.33 -6.25 3.03
N GLN A 423 -39.69 -5.40 2.06
CA GLN A 423 -41.09 -5.14 1.71
C GLN A 423 -41.79 -6.39 1.18
N MET A 424 -41.12 -7.22 0.37
CA MET A 424 -41.65 -8.50 -0.07
C MET A 424 -41.91 -9.44 1.12
N TYR A 425 -40.99 -9.51 2.08
CA TYR A 425 -41.18 -10.30 3.30
C TYR A 425 -42.35 -9.80 4.16
N LEU A 426 -42.49 -8.48 4.32
CA LEU A 426 -43.60 -7.87 5.05
C LEU A 426 -44.96 -8.03 4.36
N GLY A 427 -44.98 -8.02 3.03
CA GLY A 427 -46.18 -8.18 2.21
C GLY A 427 -46.65 -9.62 2.02
N SER A 428 -45.82 -10.61 2.35
CA SER A 428 -46.14 -12.03 2.12
C SER A 428 -47.12 -12.58 3.16
N ILE A 429 -48.15 -13.28 2.69
CA ILE A 429 -49.17 -13.94 3.53
C ILE A 429 -48.58 -15.22 4.12
N CYS A 430 -47.90 -16.01 3.30
CA CYS A 430 -47.14 -17.16 3.73
C CYS A 430 -45.64 -16.84 3.74
N ARG A 431 -45.02 -16.83 4.93
CA ARG A 431 -43.61 -16.44 5.09
C ARG A 431 -42.90 -17.22 6.18
N THR A 432 -41.57 -17.14 6.23
CA THR A 432 -40.80 -17.66 7.37
C THR A 432 -41.07 -16.87 8.65
N SER A 433 -40.82 -17.47 9.82
CA SER A 433 -41.01 -16.82 11.12
C SER A 433 -40.08 -15.62 11.37
N SER A 434 -38.96 -15.55 10.62
CA SER A 434 -38.01 -14.45 10.64
C SER A 434 -37.50 -14.17 9.23
N GLU A 435 -37.17 -12.90 8.95
CA GLU A 435 -36.45 -12.51 7.73
C GLU A 435 -34.94 -12.74 7.81
N SER A 436 -34.44 -13.09 9.00
CA SER A 436 -33.04 -13.34 9.28
C SER A 436 -32.72 -14.84 9.17
N PRO A 437 -31.86 -15.28 8.23
CA PRO A 437 -31.55 -16.70 8.05
C PRO A 437 -30.96 -17.38 9.27
N VAL A 438 -30.24 -16.65 10.13
CA VAL A 438 -29.58 -17.22 11.32
C VAL A 438 -30.57 -17.64 12.42
N GLN A 439 -31.82 -17.17 12.33
CA GLN A 439 -32.89 -17.54 13.25
C GLN A 439 -33.72 -18.72 12.75
N LEU A 440 -33.37 -19.29 11.59
CA LEU A 440 -34.11 -20.35 10.92
C LEU A 440 -33.26 -21.61 10.74
N ASN A 441 -33.92 -22.75 10.56
CA ASN A 441 -33.25 -23.97 10.17
C ASN A 441 -32.92 -23.93 8.66
N ALA A 442 -31.63 -23.77 8.34
CA ALA A 442 -31.15 -23.59 6.97
C ALA A 442 -31.57 -24.74 6.02
N THR A 443 -31.56 -25.99 6.50
CA THR A 443 -31.98 -27.16 5.71
C THR A 443 -33.46 -27.06 5.34
N LYS A 444 -34.33 -26.72 6.29
CA LYS A 444 -35.77 -26.57 6.02
C LYS A 444 -36.06 -25.41 5.06
N VAL A 445 -35.34 -24.30 5.19
CA VAL A 445 -35.45 -23.13 4.29
C VAL A 445 -35.08 -23.53 2.86
N ALA A 446 -33.95 -24.22 2.68
CA ALA A 446 -33.52 -24.71 1.37
C ALA A 446 -34.51 -25.71 0.75
N SER A 447 -34.98 -26.69 1.53
CA SER A 447 -35.96 -27.68 1.05
C SER A 447 -37.29 -27.05 0.63
N ALA A 448 -37.71 -25.95 1.26
CA ALA A 448 -38.93 -25.25 0.86
C ALA A 448 -38.78 -24.61 -0.52
N VAL A 449 -37.66 -23.93 -0.77
CA VAL A 449 -37.35 -23.33 -2.10
C VAL A 449 -37.25 -24.43 -3.14
N GLU A 450 -36.49 -25.50 -2.86
CA GLU A 450 -36.30 -26.61 -3.79
C GLU A 450 -37.63 -27.29 -4.14
N TYR A 451 -38.49 -27.57 -3.14
CA TYR A 451 -39.80 -28.15 -3.38
C TYR A 451 -40.67 -27.26 -4.27
N VAL A 452 -40.76 -25.96 -3.98
CA VAL A 452 -41.60 -25.05 -4.76
C VAL A 452 -41.05 -24.92 -6.18
N CYS A 453 -39.76 -24.60 -6.32
CA CYS A 453 -39.16 -24.32 -7.63
C CYS A 453 -39.02 -25.58 -8.48
N GLY A 454 -38.83 -26.75 -7.87
CA GLY A 454 -38.76 -28.03 -8.58
C GLY A 454 -40.11 -28.49 -9.12
N ASN A 455 -41.19 -28.28 -8.36
CA ASN A 455 -42.53 -28.68 -8.78
C ASN A 455 -43.27 -27.59 -9.59
N ASN A 456 -42.93 -26.31 -9.36
CA ASN A 456 -43.54 -25.15 -10.02
C ASN A 456 -42.46 -24.12 -10.39
N PRO A 457 -41.63 -24.37 -11.41
CA PRO A 457 -40.52 -23.48 -11.77
C PRO A 457 -40.94 -22.04 -12.07
N SER A 458 -42.15 -21.84 -12.62
CA SER A 458 -42.70 -20.51 -12.92
C SER A 458 -42.85 -19.63 -11.67
N PHE A 459 -43.06 -20.22 -10.48
CA PHE A 459 -43.18 -19.46 -9.23
C PHE A 459 -41.85 -18.87 -8.75
N CYS A 460 -40.73 -19.37 -9.27
CA CYS A 460 -39.39 -18.95 -8.86
C CYS A 460 -38.64 -18.14 -9.92
N LYS A 461 -39.35 -17.64 -10.94
CA LYS A 461 -38.74 -16.81 -12.00
C LYS A 461 -37.98 -15.61 -11.44
N GLU A 462 -38.57 -14.91 -10.48
CA GLU A 462 -37.96 -13.74 -9.83
C GLU A 462 -36.82 -14.09 -8.86
N LEU A 463 -36.63 -15.38 -8.56
CA LEU A 463 -35.50 -15.91 -7.77
C LEU A 463 -34.35 -16.42 -8.65
N SER A 464 -34.49 -16.35 -9.97
CA SER A 464 -33.45 -16.77 -10.93
C SER A 464 -32.55 -15.58 -11.29
N PRO A 465 -31.33 -15.79 -11.84
CA PRO A 465 -30.43 -14.70 -12.22
C PRO A 465 -31.13 -13.62 -13.07
N GLY A 466 -31.04 -12.37 -12.65
CA GLY A 466 -31.73 -11.22 -13.28
C GLY A 466 -33.15 -10.94 -12.74
N GLY A 467 -33.70 -11.79 -11.87
CA GLY A 467 -34.99 -11.59 -11.21
C GLY A 467 -34.94 -10.60 -10.05
N ALA A 468 -36.09 -10.00 -9.73
CA ALA A 468 -36.19 -8.92 -8.74
C ALA A 468 -35.76 -9.34 -7.32
N TYR A 469 -35.82 -10.64 -7.01
CA TYR A 469 -35.52 -11.19 -5.68
C TYR A 469 -34.35 -12.17 -5.69
N TYR A 470 -33.61 -12.26 -6.80
CA TYR A 470 -32.43 -13.12 -6.95
C TYR A 470 -31.37 -12.87 -5.87
N GLN A 471 -31.20 -11.60 -5.47
CA GLN A 471 -30.20 -11.18 -4.47
C GLN A 471 -30.75 -11.08 -3.04
N CYS A 472 -32.00 -11.47 -2.81
CA CYS A 472 -32.53 -11.57 -1.44
C CYS A 472 -31.85 -12.70 -0.67
N ASN A 473 -31.82 -12.60 0.66
CA ASN A 473 -31.26 -13.67 1.49
C ASN A 473 -32.13 -14.95 1.42
N THR A 474 -31.60 -16.09 1.86
CA THR A 474 -32.27 -17.39 1.73
C THR A 474 -33.63 -17.48 2.44
N ALA A 475 -33.80 -16.79 3.58
CA ALA A 475 -35.09 -16.73 4.29
C ALA A 475 -36.15 -15.96 3.49
N GLN A 476 -35.73 -14.87 2.86
CA GLN A 476 -36.58 -14.04 2.01
C GLN A 476 -36.91 -14.75 0.68
N GLN A 477 -35.95 -15.43 0.06
CA GLN A 477 -36.21 -16.24 -1.14
C GLN A 477 -37.21 -17.38 -0.86
N ALA A 478 -37.06 -18.08 0.28
CA ALA A 478 -38.03 -19.07 0.73
C ALA A 478 -39.40 -18.46 0.99
N THR A 479 -39.46 -17.30 1.63
CA THR A 479 -40.71 -16.55 1.82
C THR A 479 -41.41 -16.26 0.49
N TYR A 480 -40.68 -15.74 -0.51
CA TYR A 480 -41.25 -15.46 -1.82
C TYR A 480 -41.82 -16.73 -2.47
N ALA A 481 -41.02 -17.81 -2.53
CA ALA A 481 -41.44 -19.08 -3.13
C ALA A 481 -42.68 -19.66 -2.44
N MET A 482 -42.67 -19.74 -1.11
CA MET A 482 -43.80 -20.24 -0.32
C MET A 482 -45.05 -19.37 -0.50
N ASN A 483 -44.89 -18.04 -0.61
CA ASN A 483 -46.00 -17.13 -0.82
C ASN A 483 -46.63 -17.29 -2.21
N GLN A 484 -45.84 -17.50 -3.26
CA GLN A 484 -46.36 -17.81 -4.60
C GLN A 484 -47.12 -19.14 -4.60
N PHE A 485 -46.55 -20.18 -3.99
CA PHE A 485 -47.19 -21.49 -3.87
C PHE A 485 -48.50 -21.39 -3.08
N TYR A 486 -48.50 -20.70 -1.94
CA TYR A 486 -49.70 -20.50 -1.14
C TYR A 486 -50.78 -19.71 -1.89
N GLY A 487 -50.40 -18.65 -2.60
CA GLY A 487 -51.32 -17.86 -3.42
C GLY A 487 -52.07 -18.72 -4.45
N TYR A 488 -51.41 -19.71 -5.03
CA TYR A 488 -52.03 -20.62 -5.99
C TYR A 488 -52.82 -21.76 -5.34
N TYR A 489 -52.24 -22.44 -4.33
CA TYR A 489 -52.80 -23.68 -3.80
C TYR A 489 -53.72 -23.51 -2.58
N SER A 490 -53.81 -22.31 -1.99
CA SER A 490 -54.62 -22.04 -0.79
C SER A 490 -56.11 -22.40 -0.96
N VAL A 491 -56.68 -22.27 -2.16
CA VAL A 491 -58.08 -22.65 -2.43
C VAL A 491 -58.31 -24.16 -2.30
N SER A 492 -57.33 -24.96 -2.73
CA SER A 492 -57.43 -26.42 -2.72
C SER A 492 -56.91 -27.08 -1.44
N GLN A 493 -55.92 -26.47 -0.79
CA GLN A 493 -55.19 -27.05 0.35
C GLN A 493 -55.38 -26.25 1.65
N GLY A 494 -56.09 -25.13 1.61
CA GLY A 494 -56.31 -24.27 2.77
C GLY A 494 -55.01 -23.79 3.39
N THR A 495 -54.96 -23.75 4.72
CA THR A 495 -53.78 -23.30 5.47
C THR A 495 -52.59 -24.26 5.37
N ALA A 496 -52.81 -25.51 4.96
CA ALA A 496 -51.74 -26.50 4.83
C ALA A 496 -50.74 -26.15 3.71
N ALA A 497 -51.18 -25.40 2.69
CA ALA A 497 -50.32 -24.92 1.60
C ALA A 497 -49.17 -24.01 2.08
N CYS A 498 -49.19 -23.53 3.32
CA CYS A 498 -48.13 -22.71 3.88
C CYS A 498 -47.19 -23.46 4.85
N LYS A 499 -47.39 -24.74 5.13
CA LYS A 499 -46.68 -25.40 6.24
C LYS A 499 -45.19 -25.64 5.97
N PHE A 500 -44.82 -26.17 4.80
CA PHE A 500 -43.43 -26.46 4.40
C PHE A 500 -42.54 -27.01 5.54
N ASN A 501 -42.91 -28.16 6.11
CA ASN A 501 -42.20 -28.79 7.25
C ASN A 501 -42.00 -27.88 8.48
N GLY A 502 -42.96 -26.98 8.69
CA GLY A 502 -43.01 -26.03 9.80
C GLY A 502 -42.16 -24.78 9.62
N VAL A 503 -41.60 -24.53 8.43
CA VAL A 503 -40.84 -23.30 8.16
C VAL A 503 -41.73 -22.14 7.72
N GLY A 504 -42.91 -22.43 7.15
CA GLY A 504 -43.84 -21.42 6.68
C GLY A 504 -44.98 -21.14 7.67
N PHE A 505 -45.32 -19.86 7.81
CA PHE A 505 -46.29 -19.33 8.75
C PHE A 505 -47.22 -18.34 8.07
N LEU A 506 -48.51 -18.45 8.36
CA LEU A 506 -49.53 -17.52 7.86
C LEU A 506 -49.59 -16.27 8.74
N GLN A 507 -49.53 -15.10 8.12
CA GLN A 507 -49.70 -13.83 8.81
C GLN A 507 -51.18 -13.45 8.90
N ALA A 508 -51.74 -13.57 10.09
CA ALA A 508 -53.16 -13.34 10.38
C ALA A 508 -53.66 -11.95 9.95
N THR A 509 -52.81 -10.93 9.98
CA THR A 509 -53.14 -9.54 9.60
C THR A 509 -53.36 -9.34 8.09
N GLN A 510 -52.84 -10.21 7.22
CA GLN A 510 -53.00 -10.10 5.76
C GLN A 510 -54.16 -10.92 5.20
N ILE A 511 -54.66 -11.91 5.96
CA ILE A 511 -55.82 -12.74 5.57
C ILE A 511 -57.10 -11.90 5.47
N ALA A 512 -57.23 -10.87 6.33
CA ALA A 512 -58.39 -9.96 6.35
C ALA A 512 -58.48 -8.99 5.16
N LYS A 513 -57.41 -8.81 4.37
CA LYS A 513 -57.42 -7.96 3.16
C LYS A 513 -57.83 -8.71 1.88
N SER A 514 -57.75 -10.05 1.87
CA SER A 514 -58.02 -10.85 0.66
C SER A 514 -59.48 -11.32 0.52
N SER A 515 -60.28 -11.24 1.59
CA SER A 515 -61.67 -11.73 1.61
C SER A 515 -62.69 -10.79 0.96
N THR A 516 -62.28 -9.64 0.42
CA THR A 516 -63.17 -8.65 -0.22
C THR A 516 -63.15 -8.66 -1.75
N SER A 517 -62.39 -9.54 -2.41
CA SER A 517 -62.51 -9.73 -3.86
C SER A 517 -62.32 -11.19 -4.25
N THR A 518 -63.39 -11.87 -4.64
CA THR A 518 -63.63 -12.34 -6.03
C THR A 518 -64.76 -13.37 -6.04
N THR A 519 -65.73 -13.13 -6.91
CA THR A 519 -66.89 -13.96 -7.24
C THR A 519 -66.49 -15.31 -7.82
N ALA A 520 -67.25 -16.34 -7.47
CA ALA A 520 -67.04 -17.73 -7.84
C ALA A 520 -67.10 -18.01 -9.35
N THR A 521 -66.24 -18.90 -9.84
CA THR A 521 -66.53 -19.75 -11.01
C THR A 521 -65.81 -21.09 -10.84
N SER A 522 -66.58 -22.18 -10.97
CA SER A 522 -66.19 -23.57 -10.73
C SER A 522 -65.66 -24.26 -11.99
N VAL A 523 -64.57 -25.04 -11.89
CA VAL A 523 -64.31 -26.24 -12.73
C VAL A 523 -63.55 -27.30 -11.92
N GLN A 524 -63.81 -28.57 -12.24
CA GLN A 524 -63.59 -29.79 -11.48
C GLN A 524 -62.17 -30.39 -11.43
N ASN A 525 -61.92 -31.06 -10.29
CA ASN A 525 -61.14 -32.28 -9.99
C ASN A 525 -60.09 -32.83 -10.99
N THR A 526 -58.86 -32.99 -10.47
CA THR A 526 -58.04 -34.22 -10.66
C THR A 526 -57.11 -34.47 -9.46
N ALA A 527 -57.17 -35.71 -8.96
CA ALA A 527 -56.26 -36.49 -8.10
C ALA A 527 -55.26 -35.80 -7.15
N VAL A 528 -55.51 -35.97 -5.85
CA VAL A 528 -54.66 -35.62 -4.70
C VAL A 528 -53.57 -36.68 -4.50
N LYS A 529 -52.29 -36.27 -4.45
CA LYS A 529 -51.21 -37.03 -3.80
C LYS A 529 -50.84 -36.32 -2.50
N GLN A 530 -51.08 -36.98 -1.36
CA GLN A 530 -50.58 -36.58 -0.04
C GLN A 530 -49.06 -36.84 0.04
N CYS A 531 -48.33 -35.92 0.69
CA CYS A 531 -46.92 -36.14 1.06
C CYS A 531 -46.80 -37.14 2.23
N PRO A 532 -45.78 -38.03 2.24
CA PRO A 532 -45.47 -38.88 3.38
C PRO A 532 -44.93 -38.07 4.57
N GLN A 533 -45.15 -38.58 5.77
CA GLN A 533 -44.80 -38.01 7.08
C GLN A 533 -43.30 -37.86 7.32
#